data_AF-A0AAD2JI81-F1
#
_entry.id   AF-A0AAD2JI81-F1
#
_cell.length_a   1.000
_cell.length_b   1.000
_cell.length_c   1.000
_cell.angle_alpha   90.00
_cell.angle_beta   90.00
_cell.angle_gamma   90.00
#
_symmetry.space_group_name_H-M   'P 1'
#
loop_
_entity.id
_entity.type
_entity.pdbx_description
1 polymer ?
#
loop_
_entity_poly.entity_id
_entity_poly.type
_entity_poly.pdbx_seq_one_letter_code
_entity_poly.pdbx_strand_id
1 'polypeptide(L)'
;MPFVHITWLPKACRTAAVRKEVADAVIKAMCAQKDADISPENLVVRFSEAVDGFPLPKGHSENPALQAPQKPEAEAFLAEKK
;
A
#
# COMPACT_ATOMS: atom_id res chain seq x y z
N MET A 1 14.26 -11.56 -8.46
CA MET A 1 14.11 -10.27 -7.77
C MET A 1 12.63 -10.11 -7.39
N PRO A 2 12.25 -10.49 -6.16
CA PRO A 2 10.89 -10.31 -5.69
C PRO A 2 10.48 -8.83 -5.67
N PHE A 3 9.22 -8.58 -6.00
CA PHE A 3 8.64 -7.24 -6.04
C PHE A 3 7.35 -7.25 -5.24
N VAL A 4 7.29 -6.46 -4.17
CA VAL A 4 6.11 -6.33 -3.31
C VAL A 4 5.51 -4.94 -3.52
N HIS A 5 4.26 -4.92 -3.97
CA HIS A 5 3.50 -3.69 -4.14
C HIS A 5 2.44 -3.59 -3.06
N ILE A 6 2.49 -2.51 -2.28
CA ILE A 6 1.52 -2.20 -1.24
C ILE A 6 0.69 -1.02 -1.70
N THR A 7 -0.55 -1.30 -2.08
CA THR A 7 -1.55 -0.29 -2.37
C THR A 7 -2.37 -0.05 -1.12
N TRP A 8 -2.40 1.19 -0.63
CA TRP A 8 -3.17 1.53 0.56
C TRP A 8 -3.84 2.90 0.46
N LEU A 9 -4.98 3.07 1.12
CA LEU A 9 -5.72 4.34 1.13
C LEU A 9 -4.89 5.51 1.73
N PRO A 10 -5.06 6.75 1.29
CA PRO A 10 -4.48 7.89 1.99
C PRO A 10 -5.08 8.04 3.39
N LYS A 11 -4.24 8.11 4.42
CA LYS A 11 -4.62 8.43 5.82
C LYS A 11 -3.53 9.27 6.47
N ALA A 12 -3.90 10.18 7.38
CA ALA A 12 -2.95 11.06 8.06
C ALA A 12 -1.83 10.30 8.80
N CYS A 13 -2.11 9.09 9.30
CA CYS A 13 -1.12 8.24 9.97
C CYS A 13 -0.11 7.57 9.01
N ARG A 14 -0.31 7.61 7.68
CA ARG A 14 0.52 6.91 6.68
C ARG A 14 1.67 7.77 6.17
N THR A 15 2.46 8.27 7.12
CA THR A 15 3.63 9.14 6.89
C THR A 15 4.81 8.38 6.27
N ALA A 16 5.85 9.10 5.85
CA ALA A 16 7.09 8.49 5.35
C ALA A 16 7.76 7.59 6.39
N ALA A 17 7.72 7.96 7.68
CA ALA A 17 8.26 7.15 8.77
C ALA A 17 7.51 5.82 8.90
N VAL A 18 6.18 5.86 8.87
CA VAL A 18 5.34 4.64 8.94
C VAL A 18 5.53 3.77 7.69
N ARG A 19 5.69 4.36 6.50
CA ARG A 19 6.03 3.59 5.28
C ARG A 19 7.34 2.83 5.43
N LYS A 20 8.35 3.45 6.04
CA LYS A 20 9.63 2.82 6.30
C LYS A 20 9.48 1.64 7.26
N GLU A 21 8.77 1.82 8.37
CA GLU A 21 8.50 0.73 9.34
C GLU A 21 7.76 -0.44 8.69
N VAL A 22 6.77 -0.16 7.84
CA VAL A 22 6.04 -1.20 7.09
C VAL A 22 6.95 -1.89 6.07
N ALA A 23 7.81 -1.15 5.36
CA ALA A 23 8.77 -1.73 4.43
C ALA A 23 9.75 -2.67 5.14
N ASP A 24 10.28 -2.25 6.29
CA ASP A 24 11.20 -3.04 7.10
C ASP A 24 10.54 -4.35 7.57
N ALA A 25 9.26 -4.29 7.98
CA ALA A 25 8.49 -5.48 8.35
C ALA A 25 8.29 -6.44 7.17
N VAL A 26 8.00 -5.92 5.98
CA VAL A 26 7.82 -6.70 4.75
C VAL A 26 9.13 -7.35 4.34
N ILE A 27 10.23 -6.61 4.32
CA ILE A 27 11.56 -7.14 3.99
C ILE A 27 11.92 -8.27 4.95
N LYS A 28 11.73 -8.07 6.25
CA LYS A 28 11.97 -9.10 7.26
C LYS A 28 11.14 -10.35 7.01
N ALA A 29 9.85 -10.21 6.69
CA ALA A 29 8.97 -11.34 6.42
C ALA A 29 9.39 -12.12 5.17
N MET A 30 9.74 -11.42 4.09
CA MET A 30 10.16 -12.04 2.83
C MET A 30 11.52 -12.76 2.99
N CYS A 31 12.46 -12.16 3.70
CA CYS A 31 13.79 -12.73 3.94
C CYS A 31 13.77 -13.85 5.00
N ALA A 32 12.69 -14.02 5.75
CA ALA A 32 12.58 -15.09 6.75
C ALA A 32 12.54 -16.49 6.11
N GLN A 33 12.18 -16.58 4.83
CA GLN A 33 12.03 -17.86 4.15
C GLN A 33 13.27 -18.22 3.33
N LYS A 34 14.15 -19.04 3.93
CA LYS A 34 15.50 -19.33 3.42
C LYS A 34 15.49 -20.07 2.09
N ASP A 35 14.48 -20.91 1.86
CA ASP A 35 14.37 -21.71 0.64
C ASP A 35 13.93 -20.87 -0.58
N ALA A 36 13.51 -19.61 -0.36
CA ALA A 36 13.04 -18.72 -1.41
C ALA A 36 14.14 -17.85 -2.04
N ASP A 37 15.39 -17.93 -1.55
CA ASP A 37 16.55 -17.15 -2.04
C ASP A 37 16.28 -15.63 -2.13
N ILE A 38 15.71 -15.08 -1.04
CA ILE A 38 15.36 -13.66 -0.94
C ILE A 38 16.31 -12.99 0.04
N SER A 39 16.94 -11.91 -0.42
CA SER A 39 17.79 -11.04 0.38
C SER A 39 17.26 -9.61 0.33
N PRO A 40 17.61 -8.75 1.30
CA PRO A 40 17.22 -7.34 1.27
C PRO A 40 17.71 -6.60 0.01
N GLU A 41 18.79 -7.08 -0.60
CA GLU A 41 19.44 -6.50 -1.77
C GLU A 41 18.68 -6.82 -3.07
N ASN A 42 17.94 -7.93 -3.08
CA ASN A 42 17.24 -8.42 -4.27
C ASN A 42 15.71 -8.26 -4.20
N LEU A 43 15.22 -7.49 -3.22
CA LEU A 43 13.80 -7.24 -2.96
C LEU A 43 13.46 -5.76 -3.10
N VAL A 44 12.38 -5.46 -3.80
CA VAL A 44 11.84 -4.11 -3.92
C VAL A 44 10.45 -4.04 -3.28
N VAL A 45 10.25 -3.08 -2.36
CA VAL A 45 8.95 -2.75 -1.79
C VAL A 45 8.51 -1.39 -2.31
N ARG A 46 7.38 -1.35 -3.03
CA ARG A 46 6.80 -0.12 -3.58
C ARG A 46 5.49 0.18 -2.89
N PHE A 47 5.26 1.45 -2.57
CA PHE A 47 3.98 1.94 -2.08
C PHE A 47 3.25 2.70 -3.18
N SER A 48 1.95 2.44 -3.32
CA SER A 48 1.01 3.29 -4.05
C SER A 48 -0.14 3.68 -3.15
N GLU A 49 -0.70 4.85 -3.45
CA GLU A 49 -1.96 5.27 -2.84
C GLU A 49 -3.11 4.83 -3.74
N ALA A 50 -4.04 4.06 -3.19
CA ALA A 50 -5.35 3.93 -3.81
C ALA A 50 -6.14 5.17 -3.41
N VAL A 51 -6.41 6.03 -4.39
CA VAL A 51 -7.49 7.00 -4.27
C VAL A 51 -8.79 6.22 -4.43
N ASP A 52 -9.71 6.40 -3.48
CA ASP A 52 -10.89 5.54 -3.29
C ASP A 52 -11.68 5.39 -4.59
N GLY A 53 -11.53 4.23 -5.22
CA GLY A 53 -12.18 3.88 -6.48
C GLY A 53 -12.27 2.36 -6.72
N PHE A 54 -11.64 1.55 -5.87
CA PHE A 54 -11.79 0.10 -5.87
C PHE A 54 -12.67 -0.32 -4.68
N PRO A 55 -13.85 -0.93 -4.92
CA PRO A 55 -14.67 -1.41 -3.83
C PRO A 55 -13.90 -2.49 -3.06
N LEU A 56 -13.73 -2.29 -1.75
CA LEU A 56 -13.12 -3.29 -0.89
C LEU A 56 -13.99 -4.56 -0.87
N PRO A 57 -13.40 -5.77 -0.83
CA PRO A 57 -14.15 -7.01 -0.66
C PRO A 57 -15.01 -6.97 0.61
N LYS A 58 -16.19 -7.60 0.55
CA LYS A 58 -17.13 -7.68 1.67
C LYS A 58 -16.42 -8.27 2.90
N GLY A 59 -16.45 -7.54 4.02
CA GLY A 59 -15.86 -7.98 5.31
C GLY A 59 -14.44 -7.47 5.59
N HIS A 60 -13.82 -6.70 4.70
CA HIS A 60 -12.46 -6.18 4.92
C HIS A 60 -12.38 -5.01 5.91
N SER A 61 -13.50 -4.35 6.22
CA SER A 61 -13.57 -3.27 7.21
C SER A 61 -14.93 -3.21 7.88
N GLU A 62 -14.94 -2.98 9.20
CA GLU A 62 -16.14 -2.66 9.99
C GLU A 62 -16.59 -1.20 9.81
N ASN A 63 -15.78 -0.36 9.14
CA ASN A 63 -16.11 1.04 8.91
C ASN A 63 -17.19 1.18 7.82
N PRO A 64 -18.42 1.65 8.14
CA PRO A 64 -19.50 1.77 7.17
C PRO A 64 -19.17 2.71 6.00
N ALA A 65 -18.33 3.73 6.23
CA ALA A 65 -17.93 4.69 5.21
C ALA A 65 -17.04 4.06 4.12
N LEU A 66 -16.30 3.00 4.44
CA LEU A 66 -15.47 2.27 3.48
C LEU A 66 -16.25 1.21 2.70
N GLN A 67 -17.50 0.92 3.11
CA GLN A 67 -18.42 0.02 2.41
C GLN A 67 -19.42 0.76 1.52
N ALA A 68 -19.51 2.09 1.64
CA ALA A 68 -20.34 2.89 0.76
C ALA A 68 -19.78 2.86 -0.68
N PRO A 69 -20.65 2.94 -1.72
CA PRO A 69 -20.19 3.10 -3.10
C PRO A 69 -19.29 4.33 -3.21
N GLN A 70 -17.99 4.10 -3.41
CA GLN A 70 -17.02 5.17 -3.59
C GLN A 70 -17.25 5.80 -4.95
N LYS A 71 -17.57 7.10 -4.96
CA LYS A 71 -17.59 7.88 -6.20
C LYS A 71 -16.14 8.24 -6.55
N PRO A 72 -15.70 8.09 -7.81
CA PRO A 72 -14.39 8.53 -8.25
C PRO A 72 -14.36 10.08 -8.31
N GLU A 73 -14.32 10.73 -7.14
CA GLU A 73 -14.26 12.21 -7.03
C GLU A 73 -12.97 12.70 -6.38
N ALA A 74 -12.03 11.79 -6.10
CA ALA A 74 -10.69 12.14 -5.64
C ALA A 74 -9.65 11.65 -6.64
N GLU A 75 -9.74 12.09 -7.89
CA GLU A 75 -8.55 12.11 -8.72
C GLU A 75 -7.63 13.19 -8.15
N ALA A 76 -6.70 12.79 -7.29
CA ALA A 76 -5.43 13.50 -7.14
C ALA A 76 -4.64 13.34 -8.46
N PHE A 77 -5.23 13.75 -9.59
CA PHE A 77 -4.47 14.07 -10.77
C PHE A 77 -3.54 15.18 -10.34
N LEU A 78 -2.24 14.89 -10.39
CA LEU A 78 -1.18 15.88 -10.30
C LEU A 78 -1.60 17.04 -11.21
N ALA A 79 -2.09 18.13 -10.63
CA ALA A 79 -2.36 19.34 -11.37
C ALA A 79 -1.06 19.67 -12.10
N GLU A 80 -1.11 19.77 -13.43
CA GLU A 80 0.04 20.20 -14.21
C GLU A 80 0.52 21.52 -13.62
N LYS A 81 1.73 21.52 -13.08
CA LYS A 81 2.38 22.74 -12.61
C LYS A 81 2.47 23.67 -13.81
N LYS A 82 1.66 24.75 -13.79
CA LYS A 82 1.83 25.91 -14.65
C LYS A 82 3.15 26.60 -14.38
#